data_AF-A0A6J6PQ88-F1
#
_entry.id   AF-A0A6J6PQ88-F1
#
_cell.length_a   1.000
_cell.length_b   1.000
_cell.length_c   1.000
_cell.angle_alpha   90.00
_cell.angle_beta   90.00
_cell.angle_gamma   90.00
#
_symmetry.space_group_name_H-M   'P 1'
#
loop_
_entity.id
_entity.type
_entity.pdbx_description
1 polymer ?
#
loop_
_entity_poly.entity_id
_entity_poly.type
_entity_poly.pdbx_seq_one_letter_code
_entity_poly.pdbx_strand_id
1 'polypeptide(L)' 'MGNPTAINPDSSLRTYANDQGWPVHDFRRQRLVKRYGIPAGATAIALVGAGAGLAIAATRRSRA' A
#
# COMPACT_ATOMS: atom_id res chain seq x y z
N MET A 1 -9.42 1.75 33.01
CA MET A 1 -8.79 1.71 31.67
C MET A 1 -9.62 0.77 30.80
N GLY A 2 -10.18 1.21 29.68
CA GLY A 2 -11.26 0.47 28.99
C GLY A 2 -11.17 0.37 27.47
N ASN A 3 -10.02 0.64 26.85
CA ASN A 3 -9.86 0.54 25.40
C ASN A 3 -8.57 -0.24 25.04
N PRO A 4 -8.60 -1.57 25.12
CA PRO A 4 -7.46 -2.40 24.75
C PRO A 4 -7.13 -2.28 23.25
N THR A 5 -5.84 -2.26 22.93
CA THR A 5 -5.32 -2.14 21.56
C THR A 5 -4.13 -3.09 21.40
N ALA A 6 -4.13 -3.88 20.35
CA ALA A 6 -3.06 -4.82 20.06
C ALA A 6 -1.94 -4.15 19.26
N ILE A 7 -0.79 -3.96 19.88
CA ILE A 7 0.41 -3.38 19.26
C ILE A 7 1.37 -4.50 18.84
N ASN A 8 1.79 -4.49 17.57
CA ASN A 8 2.68 -5.49 16.97
C ASN A 8 2.31 -6.94 17.33
N PRO A 9 1.02 -7.34 17.24
CA PRO A 9 0.62 -8.66 17.69
C PRO A 9 1.29 -9.76 16.87
N ASP A 10 1.47 -10.91 17.51
CA ASP A 10 1.65 -12.18 16.83
C ASP A 10 0.32 -12.68 16.25
N SER A 11 0.29 -13.90 15.69
CA SER A 11 -0.90 -14.47 15.08
C SER A 11 -2.01 -14.70 16.09
N SER A 12 -1.70 -15.24 17.27
CA SER A 12 -2.67 -15.53 18.33
C SER A 12 -3.29 -14.25 18.89
N LEU A 13 -2.48 -13.25 19.25
CA LEU A 13 -2.98 -11.98 19.76
C LEU A 13 -3.77 -11.20 18.70
N ARG A 14 -3.39 -11.32 17.42
CA ARG A 14 -4.16 -10.71 16.33
C ARG A 14 -5.54 -11.33 16.19
N THR A 15 -5.63 -12.66 16.24
CA THR A 15 -6.93 -13.36 16.19
C THR A 15 -7.78 -12.95 17.38
N TYR A 16 -7.23 -13.00 18.59
CA TYR A 16 -7.94 -12.59 19.79
C TYR A 16 -8.38 -11.12 19.73
N ALA A 17 -7.51 -10.21 19.29
CA ALA A 17 -7.84 -8.80 19.11
C ALA A 17 -8.95 -8.60 18.07
N ASN A 18 -8.94 -9.35 16.97
CA ASN A 18 -10.01 -9.30 15.98
C ASN A 18 -11.33 -9.83 16.56
N ASP A 19 -11.31 -10.94 17.29
CA ASP A 19 -12.49 -11.54 17.92
C ASP A 19 -13.11 -10.61 18.97
N GLN A 20 -12.26 -9.86 19.68
CA GLN A 20 -12.68 -8.87 20.67
C GLN A 20 -12.96 -7.48 20.07
N GLY A 21 -12.78 -7.29 18.75
CA GLY A 21 -12.96 -6.00 18.08
C GLY A 21 -11.95 -4.93 18.49
N TRP A 22 -10.78 -5.32 19.00
CA TRP A 22 -9.74 -4.41 19.44
C TRP A 22 -8.98 -3.84 18.25
N PRO A 23 -8.62 -2.54 18.28
CA PRO A 23 -7.75 -1.96 17.26
C PRO A 23 -6.41 -2.72 17.20
N VAL A 24 -5.91 -2.94 15.99
CA VAL A 24 -4.62 -3.60 15.76
C VAL A 24 -3.67 -2.66 15.04
N HIS A 25 -2.50 -2.40 15.64
CA HIS A 25 -1.45 -1.59 15.04
C HIS A 25 -0.18 -2.41 14.84
N ASP A 26 0.19 -2.64 13.59
CA ASP A 26 1.41 -3.37 13.23
C ASP A 26 2.43 -2.44 12.57
N PHE A 27 3.35 -1.93 13.38
CA PHE A 27 4.36 -0.99 12.93
C PHE A 27 5.43 -1.66 12.06
N ARG A 28 5.65 -2.96 12.23
CA ARG A 28 6.59 -3.74 11.40
C ARG A 28 6.11 -3.77 9.96
N ARG A 29 4.83 -4.08 9.75
CA ARG A 29 4.19 -4.03 8.42
C ARG A 29 4.16 -2.62 7.85
N GLN A 30 3.78 -1.62 8.66
CA GLN A 30 3.75 -0.22 8.21
C GLN A 30 5.12 0.26 7.73
N ARG A 31 6.22 -0.14 8.40
CA ARG A 31 7.58 0.20 7.97
C ARG A 31 7.92 -0.40 6.60
N LEU A 32 7.54 -1.65 6.35
CA LEU A 32 7.77 -2.31 5.06
C LEU A 32 6.99 -1.64 3.93
N VAL A 33 5.70 -1.33 4.16
CA VAL A 33 4.86 -0.62 3.20
C VAL A 33 5.44 0.75 2.88
N LYS A 34 5.83 1.52 3.90
CA LYS A 34 6.43 2.85 3.71
C LYS A 34 7.75 2.80 2.95
N ARG A 35 8.62 1.84 3.28
CA ARG A 35 9.97 1.75 2.70
C ARG A 35 9.96 1.23 1.27
N TYR A 36 9.09 0.28 0.96
CA TYR A 36 9.13 -0.45 -0.31
C TYR A 36 7.82 -0.38 -1.09
N GLY A 37 6.68 -0.57 -0.41
CA GLY A 37 5.37 -0.60 -1.06
C GLY A 37 5.00 0.73 -1.73
N ILE A 38 5.15 1.84 -1.02
CA ILE A 38 4.80 3.17 -1.54
C ILE A 38 5.70 3.55 -2.74
N PRO A 39 7.05 3.50 -2.63
CA PRO A 39 7.91 3.85 -3.77
C PRO A 39 7.71 2.92 -4.96
N ALA A 40 7.57 1.61 -4.75
CA ALA A 40 7.36 0.66 -5.84
C ALA A 40 6.03 0.92 -6.57
N GLY A 41 4.95 1.16 -5.81
CA GLY A 41 3.64 1.49 -6.38
C GLY A 41 3.66 2.79 -7.16
N ALA A 42 4.31 3.84 -6.63
CA ALA A 42 4.45 5.11 -7.33
C ALA A 42 5.22 4.97 -8.65
N THR A 43 6.32 4.22 -8.66
CA THR A 43 7.11 3.94 -9.87
C THR A 43 6.28 3.19 -10.92
N ALA A 44 5.53 2.16 -10.52
CA ALA A 44 4.66 1.42 -11.43
C ALA A 44 3.61 2.32 -12.09
N ILE A 45 2.94 3.17 -11.30
CA ILE A 45 1.95 4.14 -11.82
C ILE A 45 2.61 5.11 -12.80
N ALA A 46 3.79 5.64 -12.47
CA ALA A 46 4.52 6.57 -13.33
C ALA A 46 4.90 5.94 -14.67
N LEU A 47 5.41 4.70 -14.67
CA LEU A 47 5.77 3.98 -15.89
C LEU A 47 4.57 3.72 -16.80
N VAL A 48 3.44 3.29 -16.21
CA VAL A 48 2.19 3.10 -16.97
C VAL A 48 1.72 4.41 -17.59
N GLY A 49 1.73 5.50 -16.81
CA GLY A 49 1.35 6.83 -17.30
C GLY A 49 2.26 7.33 -18.43
N ALA A 50 3.58 7.12 -18.29
CA ALA A 50 4.55 7.50 -19.32
C ALA A 50 4.33 6.71 -20.62
N GLY A 51 4.16 5.38 -20.53
CA GLY A 51 3.88 4.52 -21.69
C GLY A 51 2.61 4.93 -22.42
N ALA A 52 1.52 5.17 -21.67
CA ALA A 52 0.26 5.65 -22.24
C ALA A 52 0.43 7.02 -22.94
N GLY A 53 1.12 7.96 -22.29
CA GLY A 53 1.40 9.28 -22.86
C GLY A 53 2.20 9.22 -24.16
N LEU A 54 3.24 8.39 -24.20
CA LEU A 54 4.06 8.18 -25.40
C LEU A 54 3.25 7.55 -26.54
N ALA A 55 2.42 6.55 -26.25
CA ALA A 55 1.56 5.92 -27.26
C ALA A 55 0.55 6.94 -27.85
N ILE A 56 -0.07 7.76 -27.00
CA ILE A 56 -0.99 8.82 -27.43
C ILE A 56 -0.24 9.86 -28.30
N ALA A 57 0.96 10.27 -27.91
CA ALA A 57 1.75 11.23 -28.69
C ALA A 57 2.15 10.66 -30.07
N ALA A 58 2.57 9.40 -30.12
CA ALA A 58 2.93 8.72 -31.37
C ALA A 58 1.74 8.63 -32.34
N THR A 59 0.56 8.25 -31.85
CA THR A 59 -0.65 8.17 -32.71
C THR A 59 -1.09 9.54 -33.24
N ARG A 60 -0.88 10.63 -32.50
CA ARG A 60 -1.14 11.99 -32.99
C ARG A 60 -0.17 12.39 -34.10
N ARG A 61 1.11 12.04 -33.96
CA ARG A 61 2.14 12.34 -34.97
C ARG A 61 1.87 11.63 -36.29
N SER A 62 1.41 10.38 -36.26
CA SER A 62 1.11 9.61 -37.49
C SER A 62 -0.13 10.09 -38.26
N ARG A 63 -0.94 10.98 -37.67
CA ARG A 63 -2.14 11.55 -38.30
C ARG A 63 -1.92 12.95 -38.87
N ALA A 64 -0.77 13.57 -38.59
CA ALA A 64 -0.34 14.84 -39.17
C ALA A 64 0.52 14.59 -40.40
#